data_AF-A0A7R6WSC0-F1
#
_entry.id   AF-A0A7R6WSC0-F1
#
_cell.length_a   1.000
_cell.length_b   1.000
_cell.length_c   1.000
_cell.angle_alpha   90.00
_cell.angle_beta   90.00
_cell.angle_gamma   90.00
#
_symmetry.space_group_name_H-M   'P 1'
#
loop_
_entity.id
_entity.type
_entity.pdbx_description
1 polymer ?
#
loop_
_entity_poly.entity_id
_entity_poly.type
_entity_poly.pdbx_seq_one_letter_code
_entity_poly.pdbx_strand_id
1 'polypeptide(L)'
;MLKHPTLELLGQLGLAGMAHAFIELESNSDADNLSHAEWLALLLDHEATYRNDRRLALRLRHARLRHHAVPEDVDYRAARGLDRKRQGNPT
;
A
#
# COMPACT_ATOMS: atom_id res chain seq x y z
N MET A 1 8.28 1.55 21.50
CA MET A 1 8.76 2.64 20.63
C MET A 1 9.93 2.13 19.79
N LEU A 2 9.66 1.73 18.54
CA LEU A 2 10.64 1.47 17.47
C LEU A 2 10.04 1.79 16.07
N LYS A 3 8.88 2.47 16.02
CA LYS A 3 8.10 2.68 14.78
C LYS A 3 8.78 3.68 13.83
N HIS A 4 9.40 4.72 14.39
CA HIS A 4 10.14 5.74 13.66
C HIS A 4 11.33 5.18 12.85
N PRO A 5 12.25 4.38 13.44
CA PRO A 5 13.38 3.86 12.66
C PRO A 5 12.96 2.88 11.57
N THR A 6 11.88 2.11 11.75
CA THR A 6 11.41 1.18 10.70
C THR A 6 10.83 1.95 9.51
N LEU A 7 10.00 2.96 9.75
CA LEU A 7 9.44 3.80 8.68
C LEU A 7 10.52 4.61 7.95
N GLU A 8 11.50 5.13 8.69
CA GLU A 8 12.65 5.80 8.09
C GLU A 8 13.47 4.85 7.19
N LEU A 9 13.72 3.63 7.65
CA LEU A 9 14.44 2.62 6.87
C LEU A 9 13.67 2.21 5.62
N LEU A 10 12.34 2.03 5.72
CA LEU A 10 11.49 1.74 4.56
C LEU A 10 11.53 2.89 3.54
N GLY A 11 11.54 4.13 4.02
CA GLY A 11 11.74 5.32 3.18
C GLY A 11 13.10 5.33 2.48
N GLN A 12 14.18 5.04 3.22
CA GLN A 12 15.54 4.97 2.67
C GLN A 12 15.70 3.86 1.63
N LEU A 13 15.02 2.73 1.81
CA LEU A 13 15.02 1.61 0.85
C LEU A 13 14.13 1.86 -0.37
N GLY A 14 13.39 2.97 -0.40
CA GLY A 14 12.44 3.30 -1.48
C GLY A 14 11.21 2.38 -1.49
N LEU A 15 10.90 1.75 -0.36
CA LEU A 15 9.74 0.87 -0.15
C LEU A 15 8.53 1.70 0.31
N ALA A 16 8.15 2.70 -0.48
CA ALA A 16 7.13 3.68 -0.09
C ALA A 16 5.75 3.03 0.07
N GLY A 17 5.37 2.09 -0.78
CA GLY A 17 4.11 1.37 -0.65
C GLY A 17 4.08 0.51 0.62
N MET A 18 5.20 -0.13 0.95
CA MET A 18 5.33 -0.87 2.21
C MET A 18 5.23 0.04 3.43
N ALA A 19 5.84 1.23 3.40
CA ALA A 19 5.77 2.20 4.50
C ALA A 19 4.33 2.68 4.75
N HIS A 20 3.56 2.94 3.68
CA HIS A 20 2.16 3.31 3.80
C HIS A 20 1.32 2.17 4.38
N ALA A 21 1.46 0.96 3.84
CA ALA A 21 0.74 -0.20 4.34
C ALA A 21 1.09 -0.52 5.81
N PHE A 22 2.33 -0.30 6.24
CA PHE A 22 2.72 -0.47 7.64
C PHE A 22 1.91 0.44 8.58
N ILE A 23 1.73 1.72 8.21
CA ILE A 23 0.93 2.68 8.99
C ILE A 23 -0.55 2.28 8.99
N GLU A 24 -1.08 1.85 7.85
CA GLU A 24 -2.48 1.42 7.72
C GLU A 24 -2.77 0.17 8.55
N LEU A 25 -1.94 -0.88 8.43
CA LEU A 25 -2.12 -2.12 9.19
C LEU A 25 -1.95 -1.88 10.69
N GLU A 26 -1.03 -1.01 11.12
CA GLU A 26 -0.93 -0.66 12.54
C GLU A 26 -2.13 0.13 13.07
N SER A 27 -2.81 0.89 12.22
CA SER A 27 -4.02 1.62 12.61
C SER A 27 -5.28 0.75 12.59
N ASN A 28 -5.19 -0.46 12.03
CA ASN A 28 -6.32 -1.36 11.83
C ASN A 28 -6.34 -2.48 12.88
N SER A 29 -7.33 -2.46 13.76
CA SER A 29 -7.54 -3.50 14.79
C SER A 29 -7.82 -4.90 14.21
N ASP A 30 -8.28 -5.00 12.96
CA ASP A 30 -8.48 -6.31 12.32
C ASP A 30 -7.15 -6.96 11.91
N ALA A 31 -6.06 -6.19 11.85
CA ALA A 31 -4.73 -6.71 11.56
C ALA A 31 -4.16 -7.55 12.71
N ASP A 32 -4.70 -7.44 13.93
CA ASP A 32 -4.29 -8.24 15.09
C ASP A 32 -4.60 -9.74 14.92
N ASN A 33 -5.54 -10.09 14.03
CA ASN A 33 -5.89 -11.49 13.74
C ASN A 33 -5.04 -12.10 12.63
N LEU A 34 -4.15 -11.33 11.99
CA LEU A 34 -3.32 -11.83 10.90
C LEU A 34 -2.09 -12.55 11.46
N SER A 35 -1.75 -13.68 10.85
CA SER A 35 -0.43 -14.27 11.07
C SER A 35 0.66 -13.36 10.53
N HIS A 36 1.87 -13.49 11.08
CA HIS A 36 3.04 -12.75 10.60
C HIS A 36 3.28 -12.91 9.08
N ALA A 37 2.97 -14.08 8.53
CA ALA A 37 3.11 -14.36 7.11
C ALA A 37 2.08 -13.59 6.27
N GLU A 38 0.82 -13.53 6.70
CA GLU A 38 -0.23 -12.76 6.03
C GLU A 38 0.03 -11.26 6.11
N TRP A 39 0.47 -10.78 7.28
CA TRP A 39 0.86 -9.40 7.47
C TRP A 39 1.99 -8.99 6.53
N LEU A 40 3.03 -9.83 6.40
CA LEU A 40 4.13 -9.58 5.44
C LEU A 40 3.66 -9.65 3.98
N ALA A 41 2.77 -10.59 3.64
CA ALA A 41 2.22 -10.70 2.29
C ALA A 41 1.48 -9.42 1.88
N LEU A 42 0.63 -8.87 2.76
CA LEU A 42 -0.11 -7.63 2.50
C LEU A 42 0.82 -6.43 2.27
N LEU A 43 1.88 -6.33 3.07
CA LEU A 43 2.89 -5.28 2.90
C LEU A 43 3.61 -5.35 1.55
N LEU A 44 3.99 -6.56 1.14
CA LEU A 44 4.67 -6.79 -0.13
C LEU A 44 3.73 -6.57 -1.33
N ASP A 45 2.48 -6.99 -1.22
CA ASP A 45 1.46 -6.77 -2.25
C ASP A 45 1.18 -5.27 -2.45
N HIS A 46 1.15 -4.50 -1.35
CA HIS A 46 0.97 -3.05 -1.43
C HIS A 46 2.17 -2.38 -2.12
N GLU A 47 3.40 -2.78 -1.79
CA GLU A 47 4.60 -2.29 -2.47
C GLU A 47 4.63 -2.67 -3.96
N ALA A 48 4.27 -3.90 -4.31
CA ALA A 48 4.21 -4.36 -5.70
C ALA A 48 3.17 -3.58 -6.51
N THR A 49 1.99 -3.35 -5.92
CA THR A 49 0.91 -2.54 -6.50
C THR A 49 1.38 -1.10 -6.69
N TYR A 50 1.97 -0.50 -5.65
CA TYR A 50 2.50 0.86 -5.70
C TYR A 50 3.52 1.05 -6.83
N ARG A 51 4.46 0.11 -6.99
CA ARG A 51 5.43 0.14 -8.10
C ARG A 51 4.77 -0.01 -9.45
N ASN A 52 3.78 -0.88 -9.58
CA ASN A 52 3.07 -1.08 -10.84
C ASN A 52 2.29 0.19 -11.24
N ASP A 53 1.58 0.79 -10.29
CA ASP A 53 0.81 2.01 -10.51
C ASP A 53 1.70 3.19 -10.87
N ARG A 54 2.85 3.33 -10.18
CA ARG A 54 3.85 4.33 -10.53
C ARG A 54 4.39 4.13 -11.95
N ARG A 55 4.68 2.90 -12.36
CA ARG A 55 5.11 2.57 -13.73
C ARG A 55 4.01 2.86 -14.75
N LEU A 56 2.76 2.54 -14.44
CA LEU A 56 1.62 2.83 -15.30
C LEU A 56 1.41 4.34 -15.44
N ALA A 57 1.45 5.08 -14.34
CA ALA A 57 1.35 6.54 -14.33
C ALA A 57 2.46 7.19 -15.15
N LEU A 58 3.71 6.73 -15.02
CA LEU A 58 4.83 7.17 -15.86
C LEU A 58 4.58 6.91 -17.35
N ARG A 59 4.11 5.71 -17.70
CA ARG A 59 3.74 5.38 -19.10
C ARG A 59 2.61 6.26 -19.62
N LEU A 60 1.56 6.46 -18.83
CA LEU A 60 0.44 7.34 -19.19
C LEU A 60 0.89 8.79 -19.35
N ARG A 61 1.81 9.28 -18.51
CA ARG A 61 2.43 10.60 -18.62
C ARG A 61 3.23 10.74 -19.91
N HIS A 62 4.05 9.75 -20.24
CA HIS A 62 4.84 9.76 -21.47
C HIS A 62 3.94 9.64 -22.72
N ALA A 63 2.89 8.82 -22.65
CA ALA A 63 1.87 8.74 -23.70
C ALA A 63 1.04 10.03 -23.82
N ARG A 64 0.86 10.77 -22.73
CA ARG A 64 0.19 12.09 -22.67
C ARG A 64 1.14 13.27 -22.92
N LEU A 65 2.32 13.06 -23.52
CA LEU A 65 3.12 14.14 -24.14
C LEU A 65 2.45 14.72 -25.41
N ARG A 66 1.17 15.07 -25.29
CA ARG A 66 0.56 16.23 -25.94
C ARG A 66 0.28 17.37 -24.96
N HIS A 67 0.23 17.18 -23.63
CA HIS A 67 0.24 18.29 -22.65
C HIS A 67 0.79 17.90 -21.26
N HIS A 68 1.62 18.78 -20.70
CA HIS A 68 2.36 18.68 -19.44
C HIS A 68 1.47 18.25 -18.25
N ALA A 69 1.90 17.27 -17.46
CA ALA A 69 1.29 16.98 -16.16
C ALA A 69 2.39 16.90 -15.09
N VAL A 70 2.13 17.45 -13.91
CA VAL A 70 3.01 17.59 -12.72
C VAL A 70 2.82 16.40 -11.76
N PRO A 71 3.85 15.84 -11.09
CA PRO A 71 3.80 14.50 -10.49
C PRO A 71 3.08 14.42 -9.13
N GLU A 72 2.44 15.49 -8.69
CA GLU A 72 2.09 15.68 -7.28
C GLU A 72 0.68 15.21 -6.87
N ASP A 73 -0.14 14.67 -7.77
CA ASP A 73 -1.55 14.38 -7.44
C ASP A 73 -1.91 12.91 -7.68
N VAL A 74 -1.30 12.02 -6.91
CA VAL A 74 -1.86 10.68 -6.73
C VAL A 74 -2.35 10.60 -5.29
N ASP A 75 -3.62 10.88 -5.12
CA ASP A 75 -4.36 10.77 -3.88
C ASP A 75 -4.52 9.27 -3.55
N TYR A 76 -3.60 8.71 -2.77
CA TYR A 76 -3.54 7.27 -2.45
C TYR A 76 -4.53 6.86 -1.35
N ARG A 77 -5.79 7.33 -1.42
CA ARG A 77 -6.88 6.71 -0.68
C ARG A 77 -7.21 5.38 -1.35
N ALA A 78 -6.41 4.35 -1.08
CA ALA A 78 -6.68 2.98 -1.50
C ALA A 78 -7.85 2.42 -0.67
N ALA A 79 -9.06 2.91 -0.93
CA ALA A 79 -10.30 2.27 -0.55
C ALA A 79 -10.49 1.02 -1.42
N ARG A 80 -9.74 -0.05 -1.14
CA ARG A 80 -10.14 -1.38 -1.57
C ARG A 80 -10.35 -2.22 -0.33
N GLY A 81 -11.63 -2.28 0.02
CA GLY A 81 -12.15 -3.04 1.13
C GLY A 81 -11.54 -4.43 1.14
N LEU A 82 -11.07 -4.79 2.34
CA LEU A 82 -11.11 -6.17 2.78
C LEU A 82 -12.58 -6.59 2.65
N ASP A 83 -12.91 -7.18 1.51
CA ASP A 83 -14.24 -7.66 1.18
C ASP A 83 -14.62 -8.68 2.26
N ARG A 84 -15.46 -8.22 3.19
CA ARG A 84 -16.08 -9.03 4.24
C ARG A 84 -17.11 -9.94 3.59
N LYS A 85 -16.62 -10.88 2.79
CA LYS A 85 -17.35 -12.06 2.33
C LYS A 85 -16.49 -13.28 2.62
N ARG A 86 -16.67 -13.80 3.83
CA ARG A 86 -17.07 -15.19 4.11
C ARG A 86 -16.72 -15.51 5.56
N GLN A 87 -17.75 -15.66 6.39
CA GLN A 87 -18.12 -16.96 6.94
C GLN A 87 -19.37 -16.77 7.79
N GLY A 88 -20.49 -17.22 7.27
CA GLY A 88 -21.51 -17.77 8.15
C GLY A 88 -21.00 -19.12 8.63
N ASN A 89 -21.21 -19.43 9.89
CA ASN A 89 -21.62 -20.77 10.30
C ASN A 89 -22.35 -20.72 11.65
N PRO A 90 -23.21 -21.73 11.94
CA PRO A 90 -24.36 -21.63 12.80
C PRO A 90 -24.06 -22.06 14.23
N THR A 91 -24.88 -21.56 15.16
CA THR A 91 -25.64 -22.33 16.16
C THR A 91 -26.76 -21.44 16.66
#